data_AF-A0A349Y3P8-F1
#
_entry.id   AF-A0A349Y3P8-F1
#
_cell.length_a   1.000
_cell.length_b   1.000
_cell.length_c   1.000
_cell.angle_alpha   90.00
_cell.angle_beta   90.00
_cell.angle_gamma   90.00
#
_symmetry.space_group_name_H-M   'P 1'
#
loop_
_entity.id
_entity.type
_entity.pdbx_description
1 polymer ?
#
loop_
_entity_poly.entity_id
_entity_poly.type
_entity_poly.pdbx_seq_one_letter_code
_entity_poly.pdbx_strand_id
1 'polypeptide(L)' 'ELPRDQHPWFLACQAHPEFLSTPREGHPLFIGFIRAARERKAGGKLAQDAAA' A
#
# COMPACT_ATOMS: atom_id res chain seq x y z
N GLU A 1 -3.27 -16.84 -5.80
CA GLU A 1 -3.29 -15.69 -4.86
C GLU A 1 -2.70 -16.15 -3.54
N LEU A 2 -1.86 -15.33 -2.91
CA LEU A 2 -1.20 -15.69 -1.66
C LEU A 2 -2.16 -15.49 -0.47
N PRO A 3 -1.96 -16.21 0.64
CA PRO A 3 -2.79 -16.05 1.84
C PRO A 3 -2.75 -14.61 2.37
N ARG A 4 -3.93 -14.00 2.57
CA ARG A 4 -4.07 -12.58 2.98
C ARG A 4 -3.57 -12.29 4.40
N ASP A 5 -3.63 -13.29 5.27
CA ASP A 5 -3.07 -13.30 6.62
C ASP A 5 -1.55 -13.13 6.61
N GLN A 6 -0.86 -13.75 5.65
CA GLN A 6 0.59 -13.65 5.49
C GLN A 6 0.99 -12.43 4.65
N HIS A 7 0.14 -12.03 3.71
CA HIS A 7 0.39 -10.96 2.75
C HIS A 7 -0.79 -9.96 2.72
N PRO A 8 -0.91 -9.10 3.75
CA PRO A 8 -2.01 -8.13 3.86
C PRO A 8 -2.00 -7.08 2.74
N TRP A 9 -0.83 -6.81 2.16
CA TRP A 9 -0.68 -5.96 0.98
C TRP A 9 0.23 -6.66 -0.03
N PHE A 10 -0.33 -7.14 -1.13
CA PHE A 10 0.38 -7.82 -2.21
C PHE A 10 -0.23 -7.45 -3.56
N LEU A 11 0.56 -6.80 -4.40
CA LEU A 11 0.13 -6.29 -5.69
C LEU A 11 1.29 -6.30 -6.68
N ALA A 12 0.99 -6.67 -7.92
CA ALA A 12 1.86 -6.52 -9.08
C ALA A 12 1.01 -6.04 -10.27
N CYS A 13 1.59 -5.22 -11.14
CA CYS A 13 0.94 -4.78 -12.37
C CYS A 13 1.91 -4.86 -13.55
N GLN A 14 1.37 -5.16 -14.73
CA GLN A 14 2.13 -5.14 -15.99
C GLN A 14 2.19 -3.75 -16.61
N ALA A 15 1.30 -2.84 -16.20
CA ALA A 15 1.32 -1.45 -16.61
C ALA A 15 2.44 -0.67 -15.91
N HIS A 16 2.71 0.55 -16.40
CA HIS A 16 3.67 1.49 -15.82
C HIS A 16 2.98 2.63 -15.03
N PRO A 17 2.53 2.38 -13.78
CA PRO A 17 1.86 3.40 -12.95
C PRO A 17 2.79 4.56 -12.57
N GLU A 18 4.09 4.39 -12.68
CA GLU A 18 5.09 5.43 -12.44
C GLU A 18 4.92 6.63 -13.37
N PHE A 19 4.50 6.42 -14.62
CA PHE A 19 4.31 7.51 -15.58
C PHE A 19 3.05 8.34 -15.30
N LEU A 20 2.13 7.82 -14.50
CA LEU A 20 0.90 8.50 -14.09
C LEU A 20 1.01 9.12 -12.69
N SER A 21 2.14 8.96 -12.00
CA SER A 21 2.37 9.55 -10.68
C SER A 21 2.84 10.99 -10.82
N THR A 22 2.19 11.92 -10.09
CA THR A 22 2.60 13.33 -10.03
C THR A 22 3.07 13.70 -8.63
N PRO A 23 3.92 14.73 -8.46
CA PRO A 23 4.40 15.13 -7.13
C PRO A 23 3.30 15.64 -6.18
N ARG A 24 2.18 16.16 -6.72
CA ARG A 24 1.09 16.74 -5.92
C ARG A 24 0.11 15.68 -5.42
N GLU A 25 -0.24 14.72 -6.27
CA GLU A 25 -1.28 13.73 -5.97
C GLU A 25 -0.70 12.35 -5.67
N GLY A 26 0.39 11.96 -6.36
CA GLY A 26 0.96 10.63 -6.31
C GLY A 26 0.03 9.57 -6.91
N HIS A 27 0.57 8.46 -7.40
CA HIS A 27 -0.28 7.39 -7.89
C HIS A 27 -0.76 6.49 -6.73
N PRO A 28 -2.06 6.13 -6.67
CA PRO A 28 -2.66 5.42 -5.54
C PRO A 28 -1.95 4.12 -5.13
N LEU A 29 -1.39 3.41 -6.11
CA LEU A 29 -0.62 2.18 -5.85
C LEU A 29 0.61 2.42 -4.98
N PHE A 30 1.38 3.49 -5.24
CA PHE A 30 2.57 3.80 -4.44
C PHE A 30 2.19 4.34 -3.06
N ILE A 31 1.12 5.15 -2.98
CA ILE A 31 0.62 5.64 -1.69
C ILE A 31 0.17 4.47 -0.81
N GLY A 32 -0.60 3.53 -1.37
CA GLY A 32 -1.02 2.31 -0.69
C GLY A 32 0.17 1.46 -0.24
N PHE A 33 1.16 1.28 -1.10
CA PHE A 33 2.39 0.53 -0.78
C PHE A 33 3.15 1.15 0.40
N ILE A 34 3.38 2.47 0.37
CA ILE A 34 4.10 3.17 1.44
C ILE A 34 3.32 3.14 2.76
N ARG A 35 1.99 3.29 2.72
CA ARG A 35 1.13 3.17 3.91
C ARG A 35 1.24 1.77 4.52
N ALA A 36 1.10 0.72 3.72
CA ALA A 36 1.23 -0.65 4.17
C ALA A 36 2.65 -0.95 4.73
N ALA A 37 3.69 -0.42 4.10
CA ALA A 37 5.06 -0.54 4.59
C ALA A 37 5.25 0.16 5.95
N ARG A 38 4.65 1.34 6.13
CA ARG A 38 4.66 2.09 7.39
C ARG A 38 3.90 1.36 8.49
N GLU A 39 2.73 0.80 8.19
CA GLU A 39 1.94 -0.05 9.09
C GLU A 39 2.72 -1.28 9.54
N ARG A 40 3.37 -1.98 8.61
CA ARG A 40 4.23 -3.13 8.91
C ARG A 40 5.40 -2.75 9.80
N LYS A 41 6.05 -1.60 9.55
CA LYS A 41 7.12 -1.06 10.41
C LYS A 41 6.63 -0.70 11.81
N ALA A 42 5.40 -0.20 11.94
CA ALA A 42 4.78 0.16 13.21
C ALA A 42 4.19 -1.05 13.99
N GLY A 43 4.29 -2.27 13.45
CA GLY A 43 3.77 -3.48 14.09
C GLY A 43 2.25 -3.64 13.98
N GLY A 44 1.63 -3.12 12.90
CA GLY A 44 0.20 -3.30 12.62
C GLY A 44 -0.76 -2.38 13.39
N LYS A 45 -0.24 -1.43 14.18
CA LYS A 45 -1.07 -0.56 15.05
C LYS A 45 -1.90 0.50 14.32
N LEU A 46 -1.49 0.91 13.12
CA LEU A 46 -2.13 2.02 12.37
C LEU A 46 -3.37 1.59 11.57
N ALA A 47 -3.55 0.30 11.29
CA ALA A 47 -4.71 -0.21 10.55
C ALA A 47 -6.01 -0.21 11.39
N GLN A 48 -5.90 -0.11 12.72
CA GLN A 48 -7.05 -0.03 13.63
C GLN A 48 -7.71 1.36 13.63
N ASP A 49 -6.96 2.42 13.31
CA ASP A 49 -7.44 3.81 13.37
C ASP A 49 -8.15 4.28 12.10
N ALA A 50 -7.96 3.60 10.96
CA ALA A 50 -8.59 3.96 9.68
C ALA A 50 -9.97 3.31 9.45
N ALA A 51 -10.37 2.39 10.34
CA ALA A 51 -11.68 1.73 10.33
C ALA A 51 -12.68 2.34 11.34
N ALA A 52 -12.30 3.41 12.04
CA ALA A 52 -13.13 4.22 12.94
C ALA A 52 -13.43 5.58 12.31
#